data_AF-A0A942FXE6-F1
#
_entry.id   AF-A0A942FXE6-F1
#
_cell.length_a   1.000
_cell.length_b   1.000
_cell.length_c   1.000
_cell.angle_alpha   90.00
_cell.angle_beta   90.00
_cell.angle_gamma   90.00
#
_symmetry.space_group_name_H-M   'P 1'
#
loop_
_entity.id
_entity.type
_entity.pdbx_description
1 polymer ?
#
loop_
_entity_poly.entity_id
_entity_poly.type
_entity_poly.pdbx_seq_one_letter_code
_entity_poly.pdbx_strand_id
1 'polypeptide(L)'
;MQRSREELETMTHAELVERVLELQDLLREGLAVRDALHKILNDLLNAKAQEVAWYAELPEAQLSTEELAVKRAWALTRQAVSNPLGAVKASRRLLD
;
A
#
# COMPACT_ATOMS: atom_id res chain seq x y z
N MET A 1 -6.02 -5.19 18.23
CA MET A 1 -6.83 -6.41 18.40
C MET A 1 -8.29 -6.07 18.18
N GLN A 2 -9.01 -6.89 17.43
CA GLN A 2 -10.45 -6.70 17.18
C GLN A 2 -11.22 -7.45 18.29
N ARG A 3 -12.09 -6.72 19.02
CA ARG A 3 -12.95 -7.31 20.06
C ARG A 3 -14.10 -8.09 19.43
N SER A 4 -14.59 -9.10 20.14
CA SER A 4 -15.75 -9.89 19.73
C SER A 4 -17.04 -9.07 19.84
N ARG A 5 -18.09 -9.53 19.18
CA ARG A 5 -19.41 -8.90 19.26
C ARG A 5 -19.98 -8.91 20.68
N GLU A 6 -19.79 -10.01 21.41
CA GLU A 6 -20.23 -10.18 22.80
C GLU A 6 -19.51 -9.20 23.75
N GLU A 7 -18.24 -8.91 23.48
CA GLU A 7 -17.47 -7.91 24.23
C GLU A 7 -17.96 -6.48 23.97
N LEU A 8 -18.53 -6.19 22.79
CA LEU A 8 -19.08 -4.87 22.49
C LEU A 8 -20.47 -4.68 23.10
N GLU A 9 -21.28 -5.74 23.14
CA GLU A 9 -22.64 -5.69 23.69
C GLU A 9 -22.67 -5.53 25.22
N THR A 10 -21.58 -5.86 25.91
CA THR A 10 -21.44 -5.67 27.36
C THR A 10 -20.86 -4.31 27.77
N MET A 11 -20.39 -3.50 26.81
CA MET A 11 -19.84 -2.17 27.08
C MET A 11 -20.95 -1.14 27.32
N THR A 12 -20.67 -0.19 28.20
CA THR A 12 -21.51 0.98 28.40
C THR A 12 -21.46 1.91 27.18
N HIS A 13 -22.46 2.79 27.06
CA HIS A 13 -22.49 3.78 25.98
C HIS A 13 -21.24 4.67 25.96
N ALA A 14 -20.74 5.07 27.13
CA ALA A 14 -19.54 5.91 27.24
C ALA A 14 -18.30 5.19 26.69
N GLU A 15 -18.09 3.93 27.07
CA GLU A 15 -16.96 3.12 26.59
C GLU A 15 -17.05 2.86 25.08
N LEU A 16 -18.27 2.68 24.54
CA LEU A 16 -18.48 2.54 23.10
C LEU A 16 -18.13 3.84 22.36
N VAL A 17 -18.49 5.00 22.90
CA VAL A 17 -18.14 6.31 22.32
C VAL A 17 -16.62 6.50 22.31
N GLU A 18 -15.95 6.28 23.45
CA GLU A 18 -14.48 6.35 23.52
C GLU A 18 -13.83 5.42 22.50
N ARG A 19 -14.34 4.20 22.38
CA ARG A 19 -13.82 3.23 21.42
C ARG A 19 -13.97 3.68 19.97
N VAL A 20 -15.11 4.29 19.61
CA VAL A 20 -15.31 4.84 18.27
C VAL A 20 -14.32 5.97 18.00
N LEU A 21 -14.07 6.84 18.97
CA LEU A 21 -13.09 7.93 18.84
C LEU A 21 -11.68 7.39 18.61
N GLU A 22 -11.24 6.39 19.39
CA GLU A 22 -9.96 5.72 19.18
C GLU A 22 -9.83 5.12 17.77
N LEU A 23 -10.88 4.43 17.29
CA LEU A 23 -10.89 3.84 15.96
C LEU A 23 -10.85 4.90 14.85
N GLN A 24 -11.50 6.05 15.07
CA GLN A 24 -11.45 7.18 14.15
C GLN A 24 -10.05 7.81 14.10
N ASP A 25 -9.37 7.93 15.24
CA ASP A 25 -8.00 8.45 15.30
C ASP A 25 -7.02 7.49 14.61
N LEU A 26 -7.11 6.19 14.88
CA LEU A 26 -6.32 5.17 14.19
C LEU A 26 -6.56 5.17 12.67
N LEU A 27 -7.82 5.35 12.25
CA LEU A 27 -8.15 5.49 10.83
C LEU A 27 -7.52 6.75 10.23
N ARG A 28 -7.56 7.88 10.95
CA ARG A 28 -6.96 9.14 10.51
C ARG A 28 -5.44 9.00 10.35
N GLU A 29 -4.77 8.38 11.31
CA GLU A 29 -3.34 8.08 11.26
C GLU A 29 -3.02 7.17 10.06
N GLY A 30 -3.79 6.10 9.87
CA GLY A 30 -3.61 5.19 8.73
C GLY A 30 -3.77 5.87 7.37
N LEU A 31 -4.74 6.79 7.24
CA LEU A 31 -4.91 7.60 6.03
C LEU A 31 -3.74 8.55 5.81
N ALA A 32 -3.25 9.21 6.87
CA ALA A 32 -2.09 10.09 6.78
C ALA A 32 -0.81 9.34 6.34
N VAL A 33 -0.57 8.14 6.90
CA VAL A 33 0.54 7.28 6.47
C VAL A 33 0.41 6.87 5.01
N ARG A 34 -0.79 6.48 4.58
CA ARG A 34 -1.05 6.12 3.17
C ARG A 34 -0.74 7.29 2.24
N ASP A 35 -1.18 8.49 2.58
CA ASP A 35 -0.98 9.69 1.75
C ASP A 35 0.51 10.08 1.71
N ALA A 36 1.22 9.95 2.84
CA ALA A 36 2.67 10.14 2.90
C ALA A 36 3.44 9.13 2.03
N LEU A 37 3.08 7.84 2.10
CA LEU A 37 3.67 6.80 1.25
C LEU A 37 3.40 7.06 -0.24
N HIS A 38 2.17 7.46 -0.59
CA HIS A 38 1.82 7.80 -1.97
C HIS A 38 2.66 8.94 -2.51
N LYS A 39 2.88 9.98 -1.70
CA LYS A 39 3.77 11.09 -2.05
C LYS A 39 5.21 10.63 -2.23
N ILE A 40 5.77 9.90 -1.27
CA ILE A 40 7.17 9.41 -1.33
C ILE A 40 7.41 8.55 -2.57
N LEU A 41 6.48 7.64 -2.89
CA LEU A 41 6.60 6.78 -4.07
C LEU A 41 6.50 7.58 -5.38
N ASN A 42 5.63 8.59 -5.44
CA ASN A 42 5.58 9.51 -6.57
C ASN A 42 6.88 10.29 -6.75
N ASP A 43 7.40 10.87 -5.67
CA ASP A 43 8.65 11.61 -5.69
C ASP A 43 9.83 10.72 -6.14
N LEU A 44 9.88 9.47 -5.66
CA LEU A 44 10.85 8.47 -6.10
C LEU A 44 10.72 8.14 -7.59
N LEU A 45 9.51 7.86 -8.07
CA LEU A 45 9.26 7.56 -9.50
C LEU A 45 9.67 8.74 -10.39
N ASN A 46 9.40 9.97 -9.96
CA ASN A 46 9.81 11.17 -10.68
C ASN A 46 11.34 11.34 -10.67
N ALA A 47 11.98 11.18 -9.51
CA ALA A 47 13.44 11.25 -9.39
C ALA A 47 14.16 10.18 -10.22
N LYS A 48 13.51 9.03 -10.43
CA LYS A 48 14.02 7.89 -11.20
C LYS A 48 13.36 7.73 -12.57
N ALA A 49 12.72 8.77 -13.10
CA ALA A 49 11.88 8.67 -14.30
C ALA A 49 12.62 8.05 -15.50
N GLN A 50 13.89 8.40 -15.72
CA GLN A 50 14.69 7.85 -16.82
C GLN A 50 14.97 6.35 -16.65
N GLU A 51 15.34 5.91 -15.45
CA GLU A 51 15.61 4.51 -15.13
C GLU A 51 14.31 3.67 -15.24
N VAL A 52 13.21 4.21 -14.72
CA VAL A 52 11.88 3.61 -14.80
C VAL A 52 11.41 3.45 -16.24
N ALA A 53 11.65 4.45 -17.09
CA ALA A 53 11.32 4.42 -18.51
C ALA A 53 12.22 3.42 -19.27
N TRP A 54 13.52 3.44 -18.98
CA TRP A 54 14.50 2.50 -19.55
C TRP A 54 14.10 1.04 -19.30
N TYR A 55 13.85 0.68 -18.04
CA TYR A 55 13.39 -0.68 -17.73
C TYR A 55 11.99 -1.00 -18.26
N ALA A 56 11.13 0.00 -18.52
CA ALA A 56 9.81 -0.26 -19.11
C ALA A 56 9.94 -0.81 -20.54
N GLU A 57 10.84 -0.23 -21.33
CA GLU A 57 11.03 -0.55 -22.76
C GLU A 57 11.90 -1.79 -23.00
N LEU A 58 12.75 -2.17 -22.04
CA LEU A 58 13.65 -3.32 -22.23
C LEU A 58 12.89 -4.66 -22.34
N PRO A 59 13.17 -5.49 -23.37
CA PRO A 59 12.60 -6.83 -23.48
C PRO A 59 13.09 -7.74 -22.34
N GLU A 60 12.18 -8.46 -21.69
CA GLU A 60 12.52 -9.34 -20.55
C GLU A 60 13.55 -10.41 -20.90
N ALA A 61 13.55 -10.91 -22.15
CA ALA A 61 14.49 -11.92 -22.63
C ALA A 61 15.96 -11.45 -22.67
N GLN A 62 16.20 -10.14 -22.58
CA GLN A 62 17.54 -9.54 -22.60
C GLN A 62 18.04 -9.18 -21.20
N LEU A 63 17.23 -9.41 -20.16
CA LEU A 63 17.55 -9.04 -18.78
C LEU A 63 18.12 -10.23 -18.02
N SER A 64 19.13 -9.96 -17.19
CA SER A 64 19.51 -10.88 -16.12
C SER A 64 18.38 -11.03 -15.10
N THR A 65 18.47 -12.05 -14.25
CA THR A 65 17.50 -12.28 -13.17
C THR A 65 17.35 -11.08 -12.23
N GLU A 66 18.46 -10.40 -11.92
CA GLU A 66 18.47 -9.22 -11.06
C GLU A 66 17.79 -8.03 -11.73
N GLU A 67 18.10 -7.76 -13.00
CA GLU A 67 17.47 -6.69 -13.77
C GLU A 67 15.97 -6.93 -14.00
N LEU A 68 15.56 -8.18 -14.16
CA LEU A 68 14.15 -8.54 -14.25
C LEU A 68 13.43 -8.25 -12.92
N ALA A 69 14.07 -8.50 -11.78
CA ALA A 69 13.52 -8.14 -10.47
C ALA A 69 13.36 -6.62 -10.34
N VAL A 70 14.35 -5.84 -10.79
CA VAL A 70 14.27 -4.36 -10.81
C VAL A 70 13.14 -3.87 -11.72
N LYS A 71 13.03 -4.39 -12.95
CA LYS A 71 11.93 -4.06 -13.88
C LYS A 71 10.56 -4.33 -13.24
N ARG A 72 10.40 -5.49 -12.58
CA ARG A 72 9.16 -5.86 -11.88
C ARG A 72 8.89 -4.94 -10.69
N ALA A 73 9.90 -4.59 -9.91
CA ALA A 73 9.76 -3.65 -8.81
C ALA A 73 9.29 -2.26 -9.29
N TRP A 74 9.83 -1.77 -10.40
CA TRP A 74 9.36 -0.53 -11.02
C TRP A 74 7.92 -0.61 -11.51
N ALA A 75 7.53 -1.72 -12.15
CA ALA A 75 6.16 -1.94 -12.58
C ALA A 75 5.18 -1.96 -11.38
N LEU A 76 5.51 -2.68 -10.31
CA LEU A 76 4.72 -2.73 -9.08
C LEU A 76 4.61 -1.36 -8.41
N THR A 77 5.69 -0.59 -8.38
CA THR A 77 5.70 0.76 -7.79
C THR A 77 4.78 1.70 -8.55
N ARG A 78 4.83 1.70 -9.89
CA ARG A 78 3.90 2.46 -10.74
C ARG A 78 2.45 2.02 -10.54
N GLN A 79 2.22 0.73 -10.39
CA GLN A 79 0.88 0.19 -10.13
C GLN A 79 0.35 0.60 -8.75
N ALA A 80 1.19 0.57 -7.71
CA ALA A 80 0.83 0.98 -6.37
C ALA A 80 0.42 2.46 -6.31
N VAL A 81 1.07 3.31 -7.10
CA VAL A 81 0.76 4.74 -7.19
C VAL A 81 -0.50 5.03 -8.02
N SER A 82 -0.67 4.36 -9.17
CA SER A 82 -1.77 4.61 -10.11
C SER A 82 -3.08 3.90 -9.73
N ASN A 83 -3.00 2.74 -9.09
CA ASN A 83 -4.14 1.95 -8.63
C ASN A 83 -3.82 1.23 -7.30
N PRO A 84 -3.82 1.95 -6.17
CA PRO A 84 -3.47 1.38 -4.87
C PRO A 84 -4.34 0.17 -4.48
N LEU A 85 -5.65 0.23 -4.76
CA LEU A 85 -6.59 -0.85 -4.44
C LEU A 85 -6.36 -2.11 -5.30
N GLY A 86 -6.02 -1.93 -6.57
CA GLY A 86 -5.65 -3.03 -7.47
C GLY A 86 -4.34 -3.70 -7.05
N ALA A 87 -3.35 -2.90 -6.64
CA ALA A 87 -2.07 -3.42 -6.15
C ALA A 87 -2.25 -4.27 -4.89
N VAL A 88 -3.03 -3.81 -3.90
CA VAL A 88 -3.33 -4.59 -2.68
C VAL A 88 -3.96 -5.95 -2.98
N LYS A 89 -4.89 -6.02 -3.94
CA LYS A 89 -5.52 -7.29 -4.36
C LYS A 89 -4.54 -8.23 -5.05
N ALA A 90 -3.61 -7.71 -5.85
CA ALA A 90 -2.60 -8.50 -6.52
C ALA A 90 -1.56 -9.06 -5.53
N SER A 91 -1.09 -8.25 -4.59
CA SER A 91 -0.15 -8.68 -3.55
C SER A 91 -0.72 -9.76 -2.64
N ARG A 92 -2.02 -9.70 -2.33
CA ARG A 92 -2.69 -10.72 -1.50
C ARG A 92 -2.70 -12.10 -2.18
N ARG A 93 -2.87 -12.16 -3.50
CA ARG A 93 -2.81 -13.40 -4.29
C ARG A 93 -1.42 -14.00 -4.44
N LEU A 94 -0.36 -13.24 -4.11
CA LEU A 94 1.02 -13.73 -4.12
C LEU A 94 1.44 -14.31 -2.76
N LEU A 95 0.63 -14.11 -1.72
CA LEU A 95 0.86 -14.57 -0.35
C LEU A 95 -0.04 -15.75 0.04
N ASP A 96 -1.01 -16.09 -0.81
CA ASP A 96 -1.87 -17.28 -0.75
C ASP A 96 -1.35 -18.34 -1.74
#